data_AF-A0A7W5EJK1-F1
#
_entry.id   AF-A0A7W5EJK1-F1
#
_cell.length_a   1.000
_cell.length_b   1.000
_cell.length_c   1.000
_cell.angle_alpha   90.00
_cell.angle_beta   90.00
_cell.angle_gamma   90.00
#
_symmetry.space_group_name_H-M   'P 1'
#
loop_
_entity.id
_entity.type
_entity.pdbx_description
1 polymer ?
#
loop_
_entity_poly.entity_id
_entity_poly.type
_entity_poly.pdbx_seq_one_letter_code
_entity_poly.pdbx_strand_id
1 'polypeptide(L)'
;MSPYRIPEPTLAARLVGWLPWIALTIVALVLLVYFLMRPPGESYDECRARLATADMTAEQRVANAKACGYAPTRATLSPIER
;
A
#
# COMPACT_ATOMS: atom_id res chain seq x y z
N MET A 1 -1.17 -20.44 -61.01
CA MET A 1 -1.27 -20.45 -59.53
C MET A 1 0.08 -20.03 -58.99
N SER A 2 0.18 -18.80 -58.46
CA SER A 2 1.44 -18.27 -57.91
C SER A 2 1.47 -18.59 -56.40
N PRO A 3 2.54 -19.17 -55.85
CA PRO A 3 2.58 -19.52 -54.43
C PRO A 3 2.71 -18.25 -53.58
N TYR A 4 1.82 -18.08 -52.60
CA TYR A 4 1.93 -17.05 -51.57
C TYR A 4 3.17 -17.31 -50.72
N ARG A 5 4.23 -16.50 -50.91
CA ARG A 5 5.39 -16.48 -50.03
C ARG A 5 5.03 -15.61 -48.82
N ILE A 6 4.77 -16.25 -47.68
CA ILE A 6 4.54 -15.56 -46.40
C ILE A 6 5.87 -14.92 -45.99
N PRO A 7 5.95 -13.59 -45.84
CA PRO A 7 7.19 -12.95 -45.39
C PRO A 7 7.45 -13.35 -43.94
N GLU A 8 8.62 -13.92 -43.66
CA GLU A 8 9.02 -14.22 -42.30
C GLU A 8 9.11 -12.91 -41.49
N PRO A 9 8.51 -12.84 -40.30
CA PRO A 9 8.58 -11.64 -39.49
C PRO A 9 10.04 -11.39 -39.10
N THR A 10 10.54 -10.20 -39.43
CA THR A 10 11.87 -9.77 -39.06
C THR A 10 12.03 -9.79 -37.54
N LEU A 11 13.26 -9.97 -37.05
CA LEU A 11 13.58 -9.95 -35.61
C LEU A 11 12.99 -8.71 -34.91
N ALA A 12 12.99 -7.57 -35.60
CA ALA A 12 12.39 -6.32 -35.14
C ALA A 12 10.87 -6.42 -34.93
N ALA A 13 10.12 -7.06 -35.84
CA ALA A 13 8.68 -7.25 -35.69
C ALA A 13 8.33 -8.14 -34.50
N ARG A 14 9.16 -9.16 -34.22
CA ARG A 14 9.02 -9.99 -33.02
C ARG A 14 9.25 -9.18 -31.74
N LEU A 15 10.32 -8.41 -31.68
CA LEU A 15 10.67 -7.59 -30.50
C LEU A 15 9.59 -6.54 -30.17
N VAL A 16 9.02 -5.89 -31.18
CA VAL A 16 7.93 -4.92 -31.00
C VAL A 16 6.68 -5.57 -30.42
N GLY A 17 6.39 -6.83 -30.77
CA GLY A 17 5.29 -7.58 -30.15
C GLY A 17 5.53 -7.93 -28.67
N TRP A 18 6.79 -8.00 -28.24
CA TRP A 18 7.17 -8.31 -26.85
C TRP A 18 7.32 -7.09 -25.95
N LEU A 19 7.50 -5.89 -26.52
CA LEU A 19 7.57 -4.63 -25.78
C LEU A 19 6.47 -4.44 -24.71
N PRO A 20 5.17 -4.69 -24.98
CA PRO A 20 4.13 -4.52 -23.95
C PRO A 20 4.31 -5.50 -22.78
N TRP A 21 4.73 -6.74 -23.04
CA TRP A 21 5.01 -7.72 -22.00
C TRP A 21 6.20 -7.33 -21.14
N ILE A 22 7.27 -6.82 -21.75
CA ILE A 22 8.43 -6.30 -21.04
C ILE A 22 8.00 -5.12 -20.14
N ALA A 23 7.22 -4.18 -20.65
CA ALA A 23 6.72 -3.05 -19.86
C ALA A 23 5.89 -3.53 -18.65
N LEU A 24 5.00 -4.50 -18.83
CA LEU A 24 4.21 -5.07 -17.73
C LEU A 24 5.08 -5.75 -16.68
N THR A 25 6.11 -6.51 -17.10
CA THR A 25 7.03 -7.14 -16.14
C THR A 25 7.80 -6.11 -15.31
N ILE A 26 8.24 -5.01 -15.93
CA ILE A 26 8.93 -3.93 -15.21
C ILE A 26 7.99 -3.28 -14.18
N VAL A 27 6.76 -2.95 -14.57
CA VAL A 27 5.77 -2.37 -13.65
C VAL A 27 5.46 -3.31 -12.48
N ALA A 28 5.25 -4.60 -12.75
CA ALA A 28 5.00 -5.59 -11.72
C ALA A 28 6.19 -5.72 -10.75
N LEU A 29 7.42 -5.66 -11.26
CA LEU A 29 8.63 -5.76 -10.46
C LEU A 29 8.82 -4.52 -9.58
N VAL A 30 8.54 -3.32 -10.10
CA VAL A 30 8.55 -2.07 -9.32
C VAL A 30 7.50 -2.13 -8.20
N LEU A 31 6.27 -2.58 -8.49
CA LEU A 31 5.24 -2.74 -7.48
C LEU A 31 5.62 -3.76 -6.40
N LEU A 32 6.17 -4.90 -6.81
CA LEU A 32 6.64 -5.93 -5.89
C LEU A 32 7.71 -5.39 -4.93
N VAL A 33 8.72 -4.70 -5.48
CA VAL A 33 9.77 -4.08 -4.68
C VAL A 33 9.20 -3.02 -3.74
N TYR A 34 8.28 -2.18 -4.22
CA TYR A 34 7.60 -1.19 -3.39
C TYR A 34 6.88 -1.83 -2.19
N PHE A 35 6.12 -2.91 -2.42
CA PHE A 35 5.41 -3.60 -1.34
C PHE A 35 6.34 -4.35 -0.39
N LEU A 36 7.46 -4.90 -0.89
CA LEU A 36 8.49 -5.52 -0.05
C LEU A 36 9.25 -4.51 0.81
N MET A 37 9.53 -3.32 0.27
CA MET A 37 10.20 -2.24 0.99
C MET A 37 9.25 -1.41 1.85
N ARG A 38 7.93 -1.56 1.68
CA ARG A 38 6.96 -0.84 2.49
C ARG A 38 7.15 -1.28 3.94
N PRO A 39 7.48 -0.36 4.86
CA PRO A 39 7.58 -0.71 6.26
C PRO A 39 6.24 -1.30 6.70
N PRO A 40 6.24 -2.29 7.62
CA PRO A 40 4.99 -2.74 8.23
C PRO A 40 4.26 -1.49 8.74
N GLY A 41 2.95 -1.42 8.46
CA GLY A 41 2.15 -0.32 8.98
C GLY A 41 2.34 -0.24 10.49
N GLU A 42 2.47 0.99 11.00
CA GLU A 42 2.61 1.23 12.44
C GLU A 42 1.47 0.52 13.18
N SER A 43 1.81 -0.36 14.11
CA SER A 43 0.81 -1.06 14.91
C SER A 43 0.07 -0.06 15.80
N TYR A 44 -1.16 -0.42 16.21
CA TYR A 44 -1.93 0.44 17.12
C TYR A 44 -1.15 0.77 18.40
N ASP A 45 -0.40 -0.19 18.94
CA ASP A 45 0.40 -0.01 20.15
C ASP A 45 1.61 0.90 19.93
N GLU A 46 2.29 0.82 18.77
CA GLU A 46 3.37 1.73 18.41
C GLU A 46 2.86 3.17 18.25
N CYS A 47 1.75 3.35 17.54
CA CYS A 47 1.12 4.65 17.38
C CYS A 47 0.66 5.22 18.72
N ARG A 48 0.03 4.40 19.56
CA ARG A 48 -0.37 4.80 20.91
C ARG A 48 0.82 5.19 21.77
N ALA A 49 1.92 4.44 21.72
CA ALA A 49 3.13 4.73 22.47
C ALA A 49 3.80 6.03 22.02
N ARG A 50 3.82 6.30 20.71
CA ARG A 50 4.35 7.56 20.14
C ARG A 50 3.52 8.78 20.54
N LEU A 51 2.21 8.61 20.60
CA LEU A 51 1.27 9.68 20.96
C LEU A 51 1.07 9.79 22.48
N ALA A 52 1.57 8.85 23.29
CA ALA A 52 1.49 8.85 24.75
C ALA A 52 2.35 9.97 25.39
N THR A 53 1.70 10.89 26.09
CA THR A 53 2.30 11.96 26.89
C THR A 53 1.75 11.87 28.31
N ALA A 54 2.55 12.28 29.30
CA ALA A 54 2.17 12.17 30.72
C ALA A 54 0.95 13.02 31.07
N ASP A 55 0.83 14.21 30.45
CA ASP A 55 -0.18 15.23 30.79
C ASP A 55 -1.40 15.23 29.86
N MET A 56 -1.69 14.08 29.25
CA MET A 56 -2.70 14.01 28.20
C MET A 56 -4.12 14.07 28.77
N THR A 57 -4.92 15.03 28.29
CA THR A 57 -6.34 15.15 28.66
C THR A 57 -7.18 14.01 28.07
N ALA A 58 -8.36 13.76 28.61
CA ALA A 58 -9.25 12.70 28.10
C ALA A 58 -9.62 12.90 26.62
N GLU A 59 -9.81 14.15 26.20
CA GLU A 59 -10.11 14.52 24.81
C GLU A 59 -8.93 14.22 23.88
N GLN A 60 -7.71 14.54 24.31
CA GLN A 60 -6.48 14.25 23.57
C GLN A 60 -6.24 12.74 23.42
N ARG A 61 -6.53 11.94 24.45
CA ARG A 61 -6.43 10.46 24.36
C ARG A 61 -7.36 9.88 23.31
N VAL A 62 -8.58 10.44 23.20
CA VAL A 62 -9.59 9.99 22.23
C VAL A 62 -9.22 10.44 20.81
N ALA A 63 -8.70 11.65 20.65
CA ALA A 63 -8.17 12.13 19.38
C ALA A 63 -6.97 11.29 18.90
N ASN A 64 -6.05 10.96 19.82
CA ASN A 64 -4.88 10.12 19.52
C ASN A 64 -5.28 8.68 19.20
N ALA A 65 -6.26 8.10 19.92
CA ALA A 65 -6.79 6.78 19.59
C ALA A 65 -7.40 6.73 18.18
N LYS A 66 -8.16 7.77 17.80
CA LYS A 66 -8.71 7.90 16.44
C LYS A 66 -7.62 8.09 15.38
N ALA A 67 -6.57 8.85 15.68
CA ALA A 67 -5.42 9.03 14.79
C ALA A 67 -4.69 7.71 14.53
N CYS A 68 -4.66 6.81 15.52
CA CYS A 68 -4.12 5.45 15.40
C CYS A 68 -5.09 4.43 14.77
N GLY A 69 -6.22 4.87 14.21
CA GLY A 69 -7.18 4.00 13.53
C GLY A 69 -8.09 3.20 14.47
N TYR A 70 -8.06 3.44 15.78
CA TYR A 70 -9.06 2.91 16.69
C TYR A 70 -10.34 3.72 16.57
N ALA A 71 -11.47 3.06 16.35
CA ALA A 71 -12.79 3.68 16.42
C ALA A 71 -13.35 3.47 17.84
N PRO A 72 -13.06 4.35 18.82
CA PRO A 72 -13.61 4.19 20.16
C PRO A 72 -15.13 4.28 20.08
N THR A 73 -15.81 3.20 20.45
CA THR A 73 -17.26 3.23 20.68
C THR A 73 -17.56 4.14 21.86
N ARG A 74 -18.75 4.75 21.91
CA ARG A 74 -19.18 5.64 23.02
C ARG A 74 -19.05 5.00 24.41
N ALA A 75 -19.02 3.66 24.51
CA ALA A 75 -18.80 2.94 25.76
C ALA A 75 -17.38 3.15 26.35
N THR A 76 -16.37 3.38 25.51
CA THR A 76 -14.98 3.68 25.93
C THR A 76 -14.81 5.11 26.46
N LEU A 77 -15.82 5.97 26.23
CA LEU A 77 -15.86 7.39 26.59
C LEU A 77 -16.69 7.65 27.86
N SER A 78 -17.14 6.61 28.58
CA SER A 78 -17.84 6.86 29.83
C SER A 78 -16.93 7.70 30.71
N PRO A 79 -17.40 8.88 31.19
CA PRO A 79 -16.64 9.63 32.17
C PRO A 79 -16.41 8.66 33.32
N ILE A 80 -15.18 8.61 33.83
CA ILE A 80 -14.94 8.05 35.15
C ILE A 80 -15.78 8.92 36.07
N GLU A 81 -16.97 8.43 36.37
CA GLU A 81 -17.91 9.01 37.30
C GLU A 81 -17.32 8.82 38.70
N ARG A 82 -16.53 9.81 39.13
CA ARG A 82 -16.48 10.27 40.52
C ARG A 82 -15.70 11.56 40.68
#